data_AF-A0A314XWD2-F1
#
_entry.id   AF-A0A314XWD2-F1
#
_cell.length_a   1.000
_cell.length_b   1.000
_cell.length_c   1.000
_cell.angle_alpha   90.00
_cell.angle_beta   90.00
_cell.angle_gamma   90.00
#
_symmetry.space_group_name_H-M   'P 1'
#
loop_
_entity.id
_entity.type
_entity.pdbx_description
1 polymer ?
#
loop_
_entity_poly.entity_id
_entity_poly.type
_entity_poly.pdbx_seq_one_letter_code
_entity_poly.pdbx_strand_id
1 'polypeptide(L)'
;MVVSFCRVEFVIASPGLHLALNACAAAAVATLLGVSLSEIGNRLSAFSPVHMRSELEVGRNGIKIVNDAYNANPVSTKAAIDLLESIDMIAEAKELSCLATC
;
A
#
# COMPACT_ATOMS: atom_id res chain seq x y z
N MET A 1 30.39 0.17 12.67
CA MET A 1 29.11 -0.37 12.16
C MET A 1 28.65 0.60 11.09
N VAL A 2 28.84 0.28 9.81
CA VAL A 2 28.43 1.16 8.72
C VAL A 2 26.94 0.93 8.53
N VAL A 3 26.12 1.93 8.84
CA VAL A 3 24.68 1.87 8.62
C VAL A 3 24.47 2.06 7.12
N SER A 4 24.08 1.02 6.40
CA SER A 4 23.80 1.12 4.97
C SER A 4 22.31 1.36 4.79
N PHE A 5 21.94 2.44 4.10
CA PHE A 5 20.54 2.71 3.82
C PHE A 5 20.16 2.07 2.48
N CYS A 6 19.20 1.17 2.51
CA CYS A 6 18.58 0.62 1.31
C CYS A 6 17.29 1.39 1.01
N ARG A 7 17.11 1.77 -0.25
CA ARG A 7 15.89 2.40 -0.76
C ARG A 7 15.21 1.43 -1.73
N VAL A 8 13.92 1.22 -1.55
CA VAL A 8 13.06 0.51 -2.51
C VAL A 8 11.90 1.41 -2.89
N GLU A 9 11.62 1.47 -4.18
CA GLU A 9 10.53 2.23 -4.78
C GLU A 9 9.50 1.26 -5.36
N PHE A 10 8.22 1.55 -5.11
CA PHE A 10 7.11 0.75 -5.61
C PHE A 10 5.82 1.55 -5.62
N VAL A 11 4.81 1.02 -6.29
CA VAL A 11 3.48 1.63 -6.38
C VAL A 11 2.44 0.64 -5.92
N ILE A 12 1.62 0.99 -4.93
CA ILE A 12 0.47 0.17 -4.55
C ILE A 12 -0.75 0.69 -5.31
N ALA A 13 -1.39 -0.18 -6.10
CA ALA A 13 -2.57 0.15 -6.91
C ALA A 13 -3.85 0.39 -6.09
N SER A 14 -3.72 0.57 -4.78
CA SER A 14 -4.80 0.71 -3.83
C SER A 14 -4.46 1.82 -2.84
N PRO A 15 -5.41 2.73 -2.55
CA PRO A 15 -5.14 3.83 -1.67
C PRO A 15 -5.18 3.38 -0.20
N GLY A 16 -4.39 4.03 0.65
CA GLY A 16 -4.39 3.79 2.10
C GLY A 16 -3.01 3.82 2.74
N LEU A 17 -2.86 4.65 3.79
CA LEU A 17 -1.61 4.73 4.55
C LEU A 17 -1.26 3.39 5.21
N HIS A 18 -2.26 2.63 5.67
CA HIS A 18 -2.07 1.30 6.24
C HIS A 18 -1.43 0.32 5.25
N LEU A 19 -1.79 0.39 3.97
CA LEU A 19 -1.17 -0.46 2.93
C LEU A 19 0.28 -0.08 2.69
N ALA A 20 0.61 1.22 2.67
CA ALA A 20 1.98 1.69 2.58
C ALA A 20 2.84 1.22 3.77
N LEU A 21 2.30 1.30 5.00
CA LEU A 21 2.98 0.81 6.20
C LEU A 21 3.22 -0.71 6.16
N ASN A 22 2.19 -1.48 5.75
CA ASN A 22 2.32 -2.93 5.58
C ASN A 22 3.37 -3.29 4.53
N ALA A 23 3.43 -2.55 3.42
CA ALA A 23 4.43 -2.76 2.38
C ALA A 23 5.85 -2.42 2.86
N CYS A 24 6.04 -1.34 3.62
CA CYS A 24 7.35 -1.05 4.21
C CYS A 24 7.78 -2.11 5.23
N ALA A 25 6.85 -2.62 6.05
CA ALA A 25 7.14 -3.73 6.96
C ALA A 25 7.53 -5.01 6.19
N ALA A 26 6.81 -5.34 5.13
CA ALA A 26 7.12 -6.47 4.26
C ALA A 26 8.49 -6.31 3.58
N ALA A 27 8.80 -5.10 3.07
CA ALA A 27 10.09 -4.80 2.46
C ALA A 27 11.26 -4.95 3.46
N ALA A 28 11.09 -4.49 4.70
CA ALA A 28 12.10 -4.63 5.74
C ALA A 28 12.37 -6.11 6.05
N VAL A 29 11.32 -6.92 6.22
CA VAL A 29 11.45 -8.37 6.47
C VAL A 29 12.08 -9.09 5.27
N ALA A 30 11.63 -8.80 4.05
CA ALA A 30 12.17 -9.41 2.84
C ALA A 30 13.65 -9.11 2.64
N THR A 31 14.08 -7.89 2.99
CA THR A 31 15.49 -7.48 2.96
C THR A 31 16.32 -8.30 3.95
N LEU A 32 15.84 -8.50 5.17
CA LEU A 32 16.50 -9.36 6.17
C LEU A 32 16.60 -10.83 5.74
N LEU A 33 15.66 -11.29 4.92
CA LEU A 33 15.66 -12.63 4.32
C LEU A 33 16.51 -12.74 3.05
N GLY A 34 17.19 -11.67 2.63
CA GLY A 34 18.10 -11.68 1.48
C GLY A 34 17.41 -11.54 0.12
N VAL A 35 16.15 -11.12 0.06
CA VAL A 35 15.48 -10.80 -1.20
C VAL A 35 16.04 -9.48 -1.75
N SER A 36 16.34 -9.44 -3.04
CA SER A 36 16.87 -8.21 -3.66
C SER A 36 15.85 -7.07 -3.62
N LEU A 37 16.31 -5.83 -3.45
CA LEU A 37 15.45 -4.64 -3.47
C LEU A 37 14.63 -4.54 -4.78
N SER A 38 15.23 -4.95 -5.90
CA SER A 38 14.55 -4.97 -7.20
C SER A 38 13.36 -5.94 -7.21
N GLU A 39 13.52 -7.13 -6.61
CA GLU A 39 12.44 -8.10 -6.54
C GLU A 39 11.35 -7.64 -5.56
N ILE A 40 11.73 -7.06 -4.43
CA ILE A 40 10.79 -6.47 -3.45
C ILE A 40 9.93 -5.40 -4.14
N GLY A 41 10.55 -4.45 -4.83
CA GLY A 41 9.82 -3.37 -5.52
C GLY A 41 8.86 -3.90 -6.58
N ASN A 42 9.29 -4.87 -7.39
CA ASN A 42 8.46 -5.52 -8.41
C ASN A 42 7.26 -6.26 -7.79
N ARG A 43 7.48 -7.01 -6.71
CA ARG A 43 6.43 -7.80 -6.04
C ARG A 43 5.41 -6.92 -5.33
N LEU A 44 5.87 -5.86 -4.66
CA LEU A 44 4.98 -4.88 -4.03
C LEU A 44 4.18 -4.10 -5.07
N SER A 45 4.77 -3.80 -6.23
CA SER A 45 4.06 -3.12 -7.32
C SER A 45 3.00 -4.01 -8.00
N ALA A 46 3.16 -5.34 -7.91
CA ALA A 46 2.19 -6.30 -8.40
C ALA A 46 1.12 -6.69 -7.35
N PHE A 47 1.15 -6.09 -6.15
CA PHE A 47 0.17 -6.38 -5.11
C PHE A 47 -1.22 -5.89 -5.52
N SER A 48 -2.22 -6.76 -5.34
CA SER A 48 -3.64 -6.42 -5.39
C SER A 48 -4.26 -6.68 -4.02
N PRO A 49 -5.12 -5.78 -3.52
CA PRO A 49 -5.90 -6.05 -2.33
C PRO A 49 -6.76 -7.31 -2.48
N VAL A 50 -7.06 -7.94 -1.35
CA VAL A 50 -8.02 -9.03 -1.28
C VAL A 50 -9.43 -8.46 -1.46
N HIS A 51 -10.35 -9.26 -2.01
CA HIS A 51 -11.72 -8.85 -2.21
C HIS A 51 -12.36 -8.26 -0.93
N MET A 52 -13.05 -7.13 -1.06
CA MET A 52 -13.68 -6.37 0.04
C MET A 52 -12.73 -5.80 1.11
N ARG A 53 -11.43 -5.70 0.83
CA ARG A 53 -10.42 -5.16 1.76
C ARG A 53 -9.68 -3.98 1.14
N SER A 54 -10.23 -2.79 1.30
CA SER A 54 -9.73 -1.56 0.67
C SER A 54 -9.57 -1.70 -0.85
N GLU A 55 -10.41 -2.49 -1.51
CA GLU A 55 -10.33 -2.78 -2.94
C GLU A 55 -10.83 -1.59 -3.77
N LEU A 56 -10.10 -1.21 -4.82
CA LEU A 56 -10.53 -0.15 -5.74
C LEU A 56 -11.25 -0.76 -6.94
N GLU A 57 -12.55 -0.51 -7.04
CA GLU A 57 -13.40 -0.96 -8.14
C GLU A 57 -13.82 0.22 -9.02
N VAL A 58 -14.07 -0.05 -10.30
CA VAL A 58 -14.64 0.93 -11.23
C VAL A 58 -16.10 0.59 -11.47
N GLY A 59 -16.98 1.40 -10.90
CA GLY A 59 -18.42 1.33 -11.07
C GLY A 59 -18.89 1.87 -12.43
N ARG A 60 -20.21 1.90 -12.61
CA ARG A 60 -20.84 2.45 -13.83
C ARG A 60 -20.42 3.92 -14.04
N ASN A 61 -20.25 4.31 -15.29
CA ASN A 61 -19.86 5.67 -15.70
C ASN A 61 -18.50 6.13 -15.15
N GLY A 62 -17.60 5.20 -14.81
CA GLY A 62 -16.23 5.54 -14.37
C GLY A 62 -16.13 5.99 -12.91
N ILE A 63 -17.19 5.80 -12.12
CA ILE A 63 -17.16 6.09 -10.68
C ILE A 63 -16.16 5.14 -10.01
N LYS A 64 -15.17 5.70 -9.31
CA LYS A 64 -14.25 4.90 -8.48
C LYS A 64 -14.94 4.57 -7.15
N ILE A 65 -14.95 3.29 -6.81
CA ILE A 65 -15.56 2.75 -5.58
C ILE A 65 -14.45 2.14 -4.74
N VAL A 66 -14.36 2.52 -3.46
CA VAL A 66 -13.49 1.85 -2.49
C VAL A 66 -14.34 0.83 -1.73
N ASN A 67 -14.12 -0.46 -2.00
CA ASN A 67 -14.81 -1.58 -1.36
C ASN A 67 -14.02 -2.08 -0.14
N ASP A 68 -14.44 -1.63 1.05
CA ASP A 68 -13.92 -2.08 2.35
C ASP A 68 -15.02 -2.73 3.21
N ALA A 69 -15.84 -3.59 2.59
CA ALA A 69 -17.03 -4.17 3.21
C ALA A 69 -16.75 -5.39 4.12
N TYR A 70 -15.51 -5.86 4.23
CA TYR A 70 -15.22 -7.10 4.98
C TYR A 70 -15.38 -6.95 6.50
N ASN A 71 -15.02 -5.80 7.10
CA ASN A 71 -15.03 -5.62 8.56
C ASN A 71 -15.30 -4.15 8.96
N ALA A 72 -16.40 -3.92 9.68
CA ALA A 72 -16.87 -2.61 10.10
C ALA A 72 -16.67 -2.36 11.61
N ASN A 73 -15.48 -2.67 12.14
CA ASN A 73 -15.16 -2.32 13.53
C ASN A 73 -14.74 -0.84 13.62
N PRO A 74 -14.85 -0.20 14.80
CA PRO A 74 -14.56 1.23 14.94
C PRO A 74 -13.16 1.66 14.49
N VAL A 75 -12.16 0.79 14.62
CA VAL A 75 -10.77 1.09 14.23
C VAL A 75 -10.63 1.06 12.70
N SER A 76 -11.18 0.04 12.02
CA SER A 76 -11.15 -0.02 10.55
C SER A 76 -11.99 1.07 9.91
N THR A 77 -13.18 1.37 10.46
CA THR A 77 -14.03 2.45 9.94
C THR A 77 -13.34 3.81 10.04
N LYS A 78 -12.61 4.08 11.14
CA LYS A 78 -11.83 5.32 11.25
C LYS A 78 -10.75 5.38 10.16
N ALA A 79 -9.99 4.31 9.96
CA ALA A 79 -8.97 4.26 8.91
C ALA A 79 -9.54 4.47 7.50
N ALA A 80 -10.76 3.97 7.23
CA ALA A 80 -11.45 4.20 5.97
C ALA A 80 -11.87 5.67 5.78
N ILE A 81 -12.27 6.36 6.85
CA ILE A 81 -12.59 7.80 6.82
C ILE A 81 -11.31 8.62 6.62
N ASP A 82 -10.25 8.34 7.38
CA ASP A 82 -8.94 9.00 7.25
C ASP A 82 -8.38 8.81 5.82
N LEU A 83 -8.60 7.62 5.25
CA LEU A 83 -8.30 7.35 3.85
C LEU A 83 -9.07 8.30 2.93
N LEU A 84 -10.41 8.37 3.04
CA LEU A 84 -11.26 9.24 2.21
C LEU A 84 -10.88 10.72 2.28
N GLU A 85 -10.44 11.20 3.45
CA GLU A 85 -9.95 12.58 3.62
C GLU A 85 -8.63 12.81 2.86
N SER A 86 -7.79 11.77 2.74
CA SER A 86 -6.46 11.86 2.14
C SER A 86 -6.40 11.68 0.61
N ILE A 87 -7.51 11.27 -0.03
CA ILE A 87 -7.57 11.03 -1.48
C ILE A 87 -8.16 12.25 -2.20
N ASP A 88 -7.36 12.88 -3.05
CA ASP A 88 -7.89 13.74 -4.11
C ASP A 88 -8.64 12.83 -5.11
N MET A 89 -9.89 13.16 -5.46
CA MET A 89 -10.79 12.28 -6.25
C MET A 89 -10.28 11.92 -7.67
N ILE A 90 -9.13 12.45 -8.06
CA ILE A 90 -8.37 12.06 -9.25
C ILE A 90 -7.34 11.01 -8.81
N ALA A 91 -7.77 9.79 -8.49
CA ALA A 91 -6.85 8.78 -7.98
C ALA A 91 -5.76 8.43 -9.02
N GLU A 92 -4.56 8.96 -8.80
CA GLU A 92 -3.31 8.58 -9.45
C GLU A 92 -2.54 7.63 -8.52
N ALA A 93 -1.83 6.68 -9.11
CA ALA A 93 -1.05 5.73 -8.35
C ALA A 93 0.12 6.47 -7.68
N LYS A 94 0.20 6.41 -6.35
CA LYS A 94 1.21 7.16 -5.60
C LYS A 94 2.50 6.35 -5.51
N GLU A 95 3.59 6.95 -5.95
CA GLU A 95 4.92 6.37 -5.78
C GLU A 95 5.31 6.38 -4.30
N LEU A 96 5.72 5.21 -3.80
CA LEU A 96 6.11 4.99 -2.42
C LEU A 96 7.59 4.63 -2.37
N SER A 97 8.30 5.20 -1.39
CA SER A 97 9.68 4.85 -1.09
C SER A 97 9.81 4.43 0.37
N CYS A 98 10.36 3.24 0.63
CA CYS A 98 10.73 2.83 1.98
C CYS A 98 12.25 2.90 2.15
N LEU A 99 12.70 3.47 3.27
CA LEU A 99 14.09 3.49 3.71
C LEU A 99 14.23 2.53 4.89
N ALA A 100 15.06 1.50 4.73
CA ALA A 100 15.35 0.54 5.77
C ALA A 100 16.85 0.41 6.00
N THR A 101 17.21 0.07 7.22
CA THR A 101 18.57 -0.21 7.63
C THR A 101 18.98 -1.59 7.12
N CYS A 102 20.01 -1.61 6.29
CA CYS A 102 20.80 -2.77 5.90
C CYS A 102 22.22 -2.62 6.51
#